data_AF-A0A9D5VCV3-F1
#
_entry.id   AF-A0A9D5VCV3-F1
#
_cell.length_a   1.000
_cell.length_b   1.000
_cell.length_c   1.000
_cell.angle_alpha   90.00
_cell.angle_beta   90.00
_cell.angle_gamma   90.00
#
_symmetry.space_group_name_H-M   'P 1'
#
loop_
_entity.id
_entity.type
_entity.pdbx_description
1 polymer ?
#
loop_
_entity_poly.entity_id
_entity_poly.type
_entity_poly.pdbx_seq_one_letter_code
_entity_poly.pdbx_strand_id
1 'polypeptide(L)'
;MFEADDNEKYGLQVANRSTAATKTIIRSVLDLMMRHRLLTQDKKTPELDNDIKELVREIEVIIRTNMLNHGNELSDLVRKDMQAQFTQQMVMAKASSQPPSRQGRPAAPMPAPQQENGKRSKFLLRLIAGRFSHLFSDPKSPVFPREVVGAFNDYLDKLLGEVLYNELNVEAQELLSQFHTDDDGEIWKRIATNDRHKRFAYNILIRILLKFEDFEWARRNFINILTNVTERTSGFVFEDKHFQVLFSALFSDIFRALWDDEESMKLDFMFGEGTSDRIDGIRDAFKVYKELENQRAKARAAG
;
A
#
# COMPACT_ATOMS: atom_id res chain seq x y z
N MET A 1 -4.94 -61.46 14.23
CA MET A 1 -5.04 -60.29 15.11
C MET A 1 -3.76 -59.52 14.88
N PHE A 2 -3.78 -58.61 13.91
CA PHE A 2 -2.64 -57.78 13.53
C PHE A 2 -3.11 -56.34 13.57
N GLU A 3 -2.31 -55.54 14.27
CA GLU A 3 -2.44 -54.12 14.53
C GLU A 3 -2.48 -53.33 13.22
N ALA A 4 -3.34 -52.31 13.16
CA ALA A 4 -3.31 -51.29 12.12
C ALA A 4 -3.32 -49.92 12.80
N ASP A 5 -2.29 -49.15 12.46
CA ASP A 5 -1.97 -47.77 12.78
C ASP A 5 -3.17 -46.82 13.02
N ASP A 6 -3.25 -46.29 14.24
CA ASP A 6 -4.03 -45.10 14.60
C ASP A 6 -3.30 -43.81 14.16
N ASN A 7 -3.06 -43.65 12.85
CA ASN A 7 -2.42 -42.44 12.30
C ASN A 7 -3.35 -41.56 11.44
N GLU A 8 -4.67 -41.82 11.46
CA GLU A 8 -5.65 -41.10 10.63
C GLU A 8 -6.40 -39.95 11.34
N LYS A 9 -5.98 -39.52 12.54
CA LYS A 9 -6.73 -38.53 13.34
C LYS A 9 -6.16 -37.11 13.38
N TYR A 10 -5.27 -36.76 12.46
CA TYR A 10 -4.92 -35.37 12.16
C TYR A 10 -5.38 -34.98 10.74
N GLY A 11 -6.64 -35.30 10.44
CA GLY A 11 -7.36 -34.67 9.33
C GLY A 11 -7.51 -33.18 9.62
N LEU A 12 -6.53 -32.40 9.15
CA LEU A 12 -6.58 -30.96 8.97
C LEU A 12 -7.93 -30.60 8.32
N GLN A 13 -8.92 -30.25 9.15
CA GLN A 13 -10.12 -29.54 8.70
C GLN A 13 -9.70 -28.12 8.32
N VAL A 14 -9.03 -28.01 7.17
CA VAL A 14 -8.70 -26.75 6.53
C VAL A 14 -9.94 -26.29 5.78
N ALA A 15 -10.46 -25.16 6.26
CA ALA A 15 -11.52 -24.32 5.70
C ALA A 15 -12.06 -24.77 4.32
N ASN A 16 -13.33 -25.19 4.30
CA ASN A 16 -14.14 -25.51 3.12
C ASN A 16 -14.39 -24.31 2.16
N ARG A 17 -13.50 -23.33 2.06
CA ARG A 17 -13.64 -22.16 1.18
C ARG A 17 -12.43 -22.04 0.26
N SER A 18 -12.67 -22.26 -1.03
CA SER A 18 -11.70 -22.01 -2.11
C SER A 18 -11.22 -20.55 -2.05
N THR A 19 -9.90 -20.34 -1.91
CA THR A 19 -9.28 -19.01 -1.83
C THR A 19 -9.35 -18.30 -3.19
N ALA A 20 -9.20 -16.97 -3.19
CA ALA A 20 -9.20 -16.19 -4.44
C ALA A 20 -8.06 -16.61 -5.38
N ALA A 21 -6.92 -17.00 -4.82
CA ALA A 21 -5.78 -17.57 -5.54
C ALA A 21 -6.16 -18.89 -6.21
N THR A 22 -6.78 -19.84 -5.47
CA THR A 22 -7.27 -21.11 -6.04
C THR A 22 -8.20 -20.86 -7.23
N LYS A 23 -9.13 -19.91 -7.12
CA LYS A 23 -10.09 -19.59 -8.21
C LYS A 23 -9.40 -18.99 -9.45
N THR A 24 -8.36 -18.18 -9.24
CA THR A 24 -7.62 -17.52 -10.33
C THR A 24 -6.74 -18.52 -11.07
N ILE A 25 -6.09 -19.43 -10.35
CA ILE A 25 -5.29 -20.52 -10.92
C ILE A 25 -6.20 -21.46 -11.72
N ILE A 26 -7.35 -21.87 -11.17
CA ILE A 26 -8.32 -22.73 -11.88
C ILE A 26 -8.79 -22.07 -13.18
N ARG A 27 -9.16 -20.78 -13.16
CA ARG A 27 -9.57 -20.07 -14.38
C ARG A 27 -8.44 -20.01 -15.42
N SER A 28 -7.22 -19.74 -14.97
CA SER A 28 -6.06 -19.64 -15.87
C SER A 28 -5.71 -20.97 -16.52
N VAL A 29 -5.80 -22.08 -15.78
CA VAL A 29 -5.58 -23.44 -16.30
C VAL A 29 -6.68 -23.82 -17.28
N LEU A 30 -7.95 -23.57 -16.95
CA LEU A 30 -9.07 -23.83 -17.85
C LEU A 30 -8.97 -23.02 -19.14
N ASP A 31 -8.62 -21.74 -19.05
CA ASP A 31 -8.41 -20.87 -20.22
C ASP A 31 -7.24 -21.37 -21.09
N LEU A 32 -6.14 -21.84 -20.48
CA LEU A 32 -5.01 -22.42 -21.18
C LEU A 32 -5.43 -23.70 -21.93
N MET A 33 -6.12 -24.62 -21.25
CA MET A 33 -6.57 -25.88 -21.85
C MET A 33 -7.56 -25.66 -23.00
N MET A 34 -8.47 -24.69 -22.86
CA MET A 34 -9.39 -24.27 -23.91
C MET A 34 -8.66 -23.63 -25.09
N ARG A 35 -7.70 -22.73 -24.82
CA ARG A 35 -6.92 -22.02 -25.85
C ARG A 35 -6.07 -22.97 -26.70
N HIS A 36 -5.55 -24.03 -26.10
CA HIS A 36 -4.75 -25.05 -26.80
C HIS A 36 -5.58 -26.24 -27.31
N ARG A 37 -6.92 -26.16 -27.28
CA ARG A 37 -7.87 -27.23 -27.69
C ARG A 37 -7.65 -28.57 -26.97
N LEU A 38 -7.01 -28.53 -25.80
CA LEU A 38 -6.86 -29.68 -24.91
C LEU A 38 -8.17 -29.96 -24.16
N LEU A 39 -9.00 -28.93 -24.01
CA LEU A 39 -10.39 -29.01 -23.59
C LEU A 39 -11.29 -28.37 -24.65
N THR A 40 -12.44 -28.98 -24.90
CA THR A 40 -13.51 -28.41 -25.72
C THR A 40 -14.76 -28.28 -24.85
N GLN A 41 -15.68 -27.34 -25.18
CA GLN A 41 -16.85 -27.06 -24.33
C GLN A 41 -17.74 -28.29 -24.09
N ASP A 42 -17.79 -29.21 -25.05
CA ASP A 42 -18.48 -30.50 -25.02
C ASP A 42 -17.81 -31.55 -24.11
N LYS A 43 -16.52 -31.36 -23.79
CA LYS A 43 -15.74 -32.25 -22.91
C LYS A 43 -15.56 -31.72 -21.50
N LYS A 44 -16.07 -30.51 -21.22
CA LYS A 44 -16.05 -29.93 -19.89
C LYS A 44 -17.15 -30.57 -19.03
N THR A 45 -16.80 -31.56 -18.23
CA THR A 45 -17.71 -32.19 -17.27
C THR A 45 -17.60 -31.52 -15.88
N PRO A 46 -18.66 -31.58 -15.06
CA PRO A 46 -18.59 -31.12 -13.67
C PRO A 46 -17.59 -31.93 -12.82
N GLU A 47 -17.31 -33.17 -13.20
CA GLU A 47 -16.28 -34.02 -12.58
C GLU A 47 -14.88 -33.46 -12.85
N LEU A 48 -14.57 -33.10 -14.09
CA LEU A 48 -13.30 -32.45 -14.44
C LEU A 48 -13.10 -31.11 -13.70
N ASP A 49 -14.15 -30.32 -13.53
CA ASP A 49 -14.10 -29.09 -12.73
C ASP A 49 -13.81 -29.36 -11.25
N ASN A 50 -14.16 -30.55 -10.72
CA ASN A 50 -13.82 -30.97 -9.37
C ASN A 50 -12.40 -31.53 -9.30
N ASP A 51 -11.98 -32.34 -10.26
CA ASP A 51 -10.61 -32.88 -10.34
C ASP A 51 -9.57 -31.75 -10.46
N ILE A 52 -9.87 -30.72 -11.26
CA ILE A 52 -9.02 -29.53 -11.37
C ILE A 52 -8.97 -28.75 -10.05
N LYS A 53 -10.09 -28.65 -9.32
CA LYS A 53 -10.09 -28.00 -7.99
C LYS A 53 -9.24 -28.78 -6.99
N GLU A 54 -9.31 -30.10 -7.03
CA GLU A 54 -8.55 -30.98 -6.14
C GLU A 54 -7.05 -30.91 -6.44
N LEU A 55 -6.68 -31.00 -7.72
CA LEU A 55 -5.29 -30.83 -8.16
C LEU A 55 -4.71 -29.46 -7.78
N VAL A 56 -5.47 -28.37 -7.98
CA VAL A 56 -5.00 -27.02 -7.59
C VAL A 56 -4.85 -26.91 -6.07
N ARG A 57 -5.70 -27.58 -5.28
CA ARG A 57 -5.53 -27.64 -3.83
C ARG A 57 -4.29 -28.42 -3.43
N GLU A 58 -4.01 -29.56 -4.05
CA GLU A 58 -2.79 -30.32 -3.79
C GLU A 58 -1.53 -29.52 -4.13
N ILE A 59 -1.53 -28.83 -5.27
CA ILE A 59 -0.44 -27.92 -5.66
C ILE A 59 -0.30 -26.78 -4.63
N GLU A 60 -1.40 -26.18 -4.18
CA GLU A 60 -1.37 -25.14 -3.14
C GLU A 60 -0.78 -25.66 -1.83
N VAL A 61 -1.12 -26.89 -1.42
CA VAL A 61 -0.57 -27.54 -0.22
C VAL A 61 0.93 -27.83 -0.41
N ILE A 62 1.36 -28.34 -1.56
CA ILE A 62 2.77 -28.61 -1.86
C ILE A 62 3.58 -27.31 -1.87
N ILE A 63 3.06 -26.24 -2.49
CA ILE A 63 3.72 -24.92 -2.52
C ILE A 63 3.83 -24.38 -1.10
N ARG A 64 2.76 -24.38 -0.31
CA ARG A 64 2.80 -23.91 1.08
C ARG A 64 3.78 -24.74 1.92
N THR A 65 3.77 -26.06 1.77
CA THR A 65 4.66 -26.98 2.50
C THR A 65 6.12 -26.77 2.11
N ASN A 66 6.42 -26.65 0.82
CA ASN A 66 7.79 -26.36 0.33
C ASN A 66 8.26 -24.95 0.70
N MET A 67 7.37 -23.96 0.67
CA MET A 67 7.69 -22.60 1.10
C MET A 67 7.92 -22.50 2.61
N LEU A 68 7.16 -23.23 3.43
CA LEU A 68 7.40 -23.31 4.86
C LEU A 68 8.72 -24.02 5.17
N ASN A 69 9.04 -25.09 4.45
CA ASN A 69 10.28 -25.84 4.65
C ASN A 69 11.53 -25.07 4.17
N HIS A 70 11.53 -24.51 2.95
CA HIS A 70 12.66 -23.70 2.45
C HIS A 70 12.73 -22.30 3.07
N GLY A 71 11.58 -21.72 3.44
CA GLY A 71 11.52 -20.42 4.11
C GLY A 71 12.10 -20.45 5.52
N ASN A 72 11.93 -21.57 6.24
CA ASN A 72 12.56 -21.77 7.55
C ASN A 72 14.09 -21.90 7.44
N GLU A 73 14.59 -22.61 6.43
CA GLU A 73 16.04 -22.76 6.19
C GLU A 73 16.71 -21.43 5.82
N LEU A 74 16.07 -20.62 4.97
CA LEU A 74 16.54 -19.28 4.60
C LEU A 74 16.46 -18.30 5.77
N SER A 75 15.39 -18.34 6.56
CA SER A 75 15.21 -17.48 7.74
C SER A 75 16.28 -17.76 8.80
N ASP A 76 16.65 -19.03 9.01
CA ASP A 76 17.71 -19.42 9.93
C ASP A 76 19.10 -19.01 9.43
N LEU A 77 19.32 -19.02 8.11
CA LEU A 77 20.56 -18.54 7.50
C LEU A 77 20.73 -17.02 7.68
N VAL A 78 19.68 -16.25 7.39
CA VAL A 78 19.67 -14.78 7.52
C VAL A 78 19.82 -14.36 8.99
N ARG A 79 19.20 -15.11 9.91
CA ARG A 79 19.31 -14.84 11.35
C ARG A 79 20.73 -15.07 11.87
N LYS A 80 21.41 -16.13 11.41
CA LYS A 80 22.81 -16.41 11.75
C LYS A 80 23.76 -15.34 11.19
N ASP A 81 23.52 -14.86 9.98
CA ASP A 81 24.36 -13.85 9.32
C ASP A 81 24.22 -12.46 9.99
N MET A 82 22.99 -12.07 10.34
CA MET A 82 22.75 -10.83 11.12
C MET A 82 23.41 -10.85 12.50
N GLN A 83 23.39 -12.00 13.18
CA GLN A 83 23.97 -12.12 14.53
C GLN A 83 25.51 -12.06 14.50
N ALA A 84 26.14 -12.57 13.44
CA ALA A 84 27.57 -12.45 13.20
C ALA A 84 28.00 -10.99 12.93
N GLN A 85 27.22 -10.26 12.11
CA GLN A 85 27.49 -8.85 11.81
C GLN A 85 27.34 -7.94 13.04
N PHE A 86 26.32 -8.19 13.89
CA PHE A 86 26.09 -7.40 15.10
C PHE A 86 27.21 -7.59 16.14
N THR A 87 27.74 -8.81 16.24
CA THR A 87 28.87 -9.13 17.13
C THR A 87 30.15 -8.43 16.67
N GLN A 88 30.37 -8.32 15.35
CA GLN A 88 31.54 -7.65 14.78
C GLN A 88 31.52 -6.12 14.98
N GLN A 89 30.34 -5.48 14.91
CA GLN A 89 30.19 -4.04 15.17
C GLN A 89 30.39 -3.68 16.66
N MET A 90 29.94 -4.53 17.59
CA MET A 90 30.15 -4.27 19.03
C MET A 90 31.61 -4.39 19.46
N VAL A 91 32.40 -5.26 18.82
CA VAL A 91 33.85 -5.38 19.10
C VAL A 91 34.61 -4.16 18.58
N MET A 92 34.18 -3.56 17.47
CA MET A 92 34.78 -2.35 16.90
C MET A 92 34.45 -1.07 17.71
N ALA A 93 33.25 -0.98 18.28
CA ALA A 93 32.81 0.19 19.06
C ALA A 93 33.49 0.32 20.44
N LYS A 94 34.11 -0.75 20.96
CA LYS A 94 34.83 -0.73 22.25
C LYS A 94 36.30 -0.28 22.14
N ALA A 95 36.83 -0.08 20.93
CA ALA A 95 38.24 0.25 20.71
C ALA A 95 38.53 1.76 20.55
N SER A 96 37.51 2.63 20.55
CA SER A 96 37.66 4.05 20.16
C SER A 96 36.95 5.03 21.10
N SER A 97 37.16 4.91 22.41
CA SER A 97 36.72 5.91 23.40
C SER A 97 37.88 6.50 24.20
N GLN A 98 38.40 7.63 23.73
CA GLN A 98 39.20 8.57 24.52
C GLN A 98 38.47 9.93 24.54
N PRO A 99 38.29 10.59 25.70
CA PRO A 99 37.50 11.83 25.79
C PRO A 99 38.36 13.08 25.54
N PRO A 100 37.87 14.12 24.83
CA PRO A 100 38.56 15.40 24.75
C PRO A 100 38.15 16.37 25.86
N SER A 101 39.15 17.09 26.35
CA SER A 101 39.13 18.06 27.43
C SER A 101 38.43 19.38 27.06
N ARG A 102 37.70 19.94 28.03
CA ARG A 102 37.07 21.27 28.03
C ARG A 102 38.11 22.41 27.96
N GLN A 103 37.87 23.41 27.10
CA GLN A 103 38.25 24.81 27.33
C GLN A 103 37.23 25.74 26.64
N GLY A 104 36.67 26.70 27.40
CA GLY A 104 35.54 27.53 27.00
C GLY A 104 35.87 28.89 26.41
N ARG A 105 34.86 29.50 25.78
CA ARG A 105 34.67 30.97 25.61
C ARG A 105 33.19 31.27 25.28
N PRO A 106 32.72 32.52 25.53
CA PRO A 106 31.34 32.82 25.94
C PRO A 106 30.35 32.96 24.78
N ALA A 107 29.07 32.78 25.15
CA ALA A 107 27.90 32.76 24.28
C ALA A 107 27.63 34.10 23.58
N ALA A 108 27.53 34.05 22.24
CA ALA A 108 26.83 35.06 21.47
C ALA A 108 25.32 34.73 21.46
N PRO A 109 24.42 35.72 21.59
CA PRO A 109 22.99 35.47 21.65
C PRO A 109 22.51 34.94 20.29
N MET A 110 21.91 33.74 20.31
CA MET A 110 21.27 33.17 19.13
C MET A 110 20.12 34.09 18.69
N PRO A 111 20.00 34.42 17.40
CA PRO A 111 18.82 35.09 16.89
C PRO A 111 17.61 34.16 17.07
N ALA A 112 16.52 34.74 17.59
CA ALA A 112 15.24 34.06 17.78
C ALA A 112 14.82 33.31 16.50
N PRO A 113 14.16 32.13 16.61
CA PRO A 113 13.65 31.43 15.44
C PRO A 113 12.66 32.36 14.74
N GLN A 114 13.08 32.85 13.58
CA GLN A 114 12.20 33.56 12.65
C GLN A 114 11.03 32.64 12.36
N GLN A 115 9.82 33.14 12.58
CA GLN A 115 8.58 32.50 12.14
C GLN A 115 8.66 32.29 10.63
N GLU A 116 9.12 31.12 10.20
CA GLU A 116 9.09 30.72 8.80
C GLU A 116 7.63 30.50 8.41
N ASN A 117 7.17 31.36 7.48
CA ASN A 117 5.99 31.22 6.64
C ASN A 117 5.35 29.81 6.66
N GLY A 118 4.13 29.70 7.23
CA GLY A 118 3.36 28.46 7.39
C GLY A 118 2.96 27.68 6.13
N LYS A 119 3.58 27.97 4.98
CA LYS A 119 3.53 27.17 3.74
C LYS A 119 4.76 26.28 3.53
N ARG A 120 5.90 26.57 4.19
CA ARG A 120 7.12 25.74 4.13
C ARG A 120 7.15 24.60 5.15
N SER A 121 6.19 24.52 6.06
CA SER A 121 6.16 23.54 7.15
C SER A 121 5.32 22.29 6.87
N LYS A 122 4.66 22.17 5.70
CA LYS A 122 3.75 21.04 5.38
C LYS A 122 4.40 19.98 4.49
N PHE A 123 5.49 19.38 4.96
CA PHE A 123 6.29 18.39 4.25
C PHE A 123 5.54 17.08 3.98
N LEU A 124 4.76 16.61 4.96
CA LEU A 124 3.90 15.42 4.79
C LEU A 124 2.89 15.64 3.66
N LEU A 125 2.22 16.80 3.70
CA LEU A 125 1.27 17.17 2.65
C LEU A 125 1.96 17.24 1.29
N ARG A 126 3.13 17.87 1.19
CA ARG A 126 3.90 17.93 -0.07
C ARG A 126 4.21 16.53 -0.60
N LEU A 127 4.72 15.65 0.27
CA LEU A 127 5.07 14.28 -0.10
C LEU A 127 3.86 13.54 -0.69
N ILE A 128 2.72 13.55 0.00
CA ILE A 128 1.51 12.83 -0.45
C ILE A 128 0.86 13.53 -1.64
N ALA A 129 0.78 14.87 -1.64
CA ALA A 129 0.26 15.66 -2.76
C ALA A 129 1.08 15.45 -4.04
N GLY A 130 2.37 15.14 -3.91
CA GLY A 130 3.23 14.76 -5.03
C GLY A 130 2.68 13.60 -5.88
N ARG A 131 1.88 12.70 -5.31
CA ARG A 131 1.22 11.59 -6.06
C ARG A 131 0.19 12.07 -7.06
N PHE A 132 -0.44 13.20 -6.79
CA PHE A 132 -1.54 13.74 -7.58
C PHE A 132 -1.26 15.18 -8.05
N SER A 133 -0.01 15.63 -7.97
CA SER A 133 0.44 16.96 -8.38
C SER A 133 0.11 17.24 -9.86
N HIS A 134 0.22 16.22 -10.71
CA HIS A 134 -0.12 16.27 -12.14
C HIS A 134 -1.58 16.67 -12.42
N LEU A 135 -2.49 16.50 -11.46
CA LEU A 135 -3.90 16.88 -11.61
C LEU A 135 -4.13 18.40 -11.52
N PHE A 136 -3.11 19.15 -11.10
CA PHE A 136 -3.12 20.63 -11.02
C PHE A 136 -2.26 21.30 -12.10
N SER A 137 -1.51 20.51 -12.88
CA SER A 137 -0.43 21.04 -13.73
C SER A 137 -0.90 21.67 -15.03
N ASP A 138 -2.12 21.39 -15.50
CA ASP A 138 -2.68 22.01 -16.70
C ASP A 138 -3.07 23.47 -16.41
N PRO A 139 -2.41 24.47 -17.02
CA PRO A 139 -2.73 25.89 -16.77
C PRO A 139 -4.07 26.33 -17.39
N LYS A 140 -4.61 25.58 -18.36
CA LYS A 140 -5.81 25.94 -19.11
C LYS A 140 -7.06 25.20 -18.61
N SER A 141 -6.90 23.97 -18.13
CA SER A 141 -8.02 23.16 -17.63
C SER A 141 -7.54 22.18 -16.55
N PRO A 142 -7.13 22.65 -15.37
CA PRO A 142 -6.72 21.76 -14.30
C PRO A 142 -7.91 20.89 -13.86
N VAL A 143 -7.65 19.62 -13.54
CA VAL A 143 -8.68 18.70 -13.05
C VAL A 143 -9.16 19.15 -11.67
N PHE A 144 -8.26 19.73 -10.87
CA PHE A 144 -8.58 20.26 -9.55
C PHE A 144 -8.14 21.71 -9.36
N PRO A 145 -8.93 22.50 -8.61
CA PRO A 145 -8.45 23.77 -8.07
C PRO A 145 -7.43 23.50 -6.95
N ARG A 146 -6.48 24.42 -6.73
CA ARG A 146 -5.38 24.22 -5.77
C ARG A 146 -5.87 24.07 -4.33
N GLU A 147 -7.07 24.56 -4.03
CA GLU A 147 -7.75 24.45 -2.74
C GLU A 147 -8.00 22.99 -2.32
N VAL A 148 -8.07 22.05 -3.28
CA VAL A 148 -8.15 20.61 -2.98
C VAL A 148 -6.95 20.14 -2.16
N VAL A 149 -5.76 20.71 -2.36
CA VAL A 149 -4.57 20.37 -1.55
C VAL A 149 -4.77 20.80 -0.09
N GLY A 150 -5.37 21.98 0.15
CA GLY A 150 -5.73 22.44 1.48
C GLY A 150 -6.79 21.55 2.13
N ALA A 151 -7.83 21.20 1.38
CA ALA A 151 -8.88 20.30 1.83
C ALA A 151 -8.36 18.89 2.18
N PHE A 152 -7.40 18.40 1.39
CA PHE A 152 -6.73 17.13 1.65
C PHE A 152 -5.85 17.21 2.91
N ASN A 153 -5.22 18.35 3.18
CA ASN A 153 -4.49 18.56 4.44
C ASN A 153 -5.42 18.42 5.66
N ASP A 154 -6.60 19.03 5.60
CA ASP A 154 -7.59 18.95 6.70
C ASP A 154 -8.11 17.52 6.87
N TYR A 155 -8.21 16.77 5.78
CA TYR A 155 -8.51 15.34 5.85
C TYR A 155 -7.39 14.55 6.53
N LEU A 156 -6.12 14.77 6.16
CA LEU A 156 -4.97 14.11 6.79
C LEU A 156 -4.86 14.42 8.28
N ASP A 157 -5.08 15.68 8.67
CA ASP A 157 -5.04 16.11 10.06
C ASP A 157 -6.14 15.41 10.89
N LYS A 158 -7.38 15.38 10.40
CA LYS A 158 -8.48 14.63 11.06
C LYS A 158 -8.22 13.13 11.12
N LEU A 159 -7.56 12.58 10.09
CA LEU A 159 -7.30 11.16 9.98
C LEU A 159 -6.21 10.69 10.95
N LEU A 160 -5.12 11.44 11.02
CA LEU A 160 -3.92 11.06 11.77
C LEU A 160 -3.96 11.61 13.21
N GLY A 161 -4.66 12.73 13.41
CA GLY A 161 -4.56 13.53 14.63
C GLY A 161 -3.28 14.35 14.66
N GLU A 162 -3.30 15.42 15.46
CA GLU A 162 -2.23 16.42 15.53
C GLU A 162 -0.85 15.82 15.82
N VAL A 163 -0.77 14.92 16.82
CA VAL A 163 0.51 14.33 17.26
C VAL A 163 1.16 13.52 16.14
N LEU A 164 0.43 12.54 15.60
CA LEU A 164 0.96 11.66 14.55
C LEU A 164 1.20 12.41 13.23
N TYR A 165 0.35 13.38 12.90
CA TYR A 165 0.58 14.23 11.73
C TYR A 165 1.93 14.96 11.86
N ASN A 166 2.19 15.57 13.01
CA ASN A 166 3.42 16.33 13.24
C ASN A 166 4.67 15.43 13.21
N GLU A 167 4.62 14.24 13.80
CA GLU A 167 5.71 13.25 13.74
C GLU A 167 6.03 12.87 12.28
N LEU A 168 5.01 12.46 11.53
CA LEU A 168 5.17 12.09 10.12
C LEU A 168 5.61 13.26 9.24
N ASN A 169 5.27 14.50 9.63
CA ASN A 169 5.69 15.70 8.93
C ASN A 169 7.18 15.99 9.13
N VAL A 170 7.73 15.75 10.33
CA VAL A 170 9.19 15.83 10.57
C VAL A 170 9.92 14.75 9.77
N GLU A 171 9.44 13.50 9.80
CA GLU A 171 10.06 12.42 9.01
C GLU A 171 9.98 12.69 7.50
N ALA A 172 8.86 13.25 7.01
CA ALA A 172 8.73 13.66 5.62
C ALA A 172 9.69 14.79 5.25
N GLN A 173 9.97 15.72 6.17
CA GLN A 173 10.98 16.76 5.98
C GLN A 173 12.37 16.16 5.80
N GLU A 174 12.75 15.23 6.68
CA GLU A 174 14.05 14.54 6.61
C GLU A 174 14.18 13.76 5.30
N LEU A 175 13.14 13.03 4.88
CA LEU A 175 13.12 12.33 3.60
C LEU A 175 13.28 13.31 2.43
N LEU A 176 12.47 14.37 2.39
CA LEU A 176 12.47 15.33 1.29
C LEU A 176 13.80 16.09 1.18
N SER A 177 14.49 16.33 2.30
CA SER A 177 15.79 17.00 2.34
C SER A 177 16.91 16.24 1.61
N GLN A 178 16.73 14.94 1.35
CA GLN A 178 17.70 14.11 0.64
C GLN A 178 17.63 14.26 -0.88
N PHE A 179 16.58 14.89 -1.41
CA PHE A 179 16.41 15.09 -2.85
C PHE A 179 16.87 16.49 -3.28
N HIS A 180 17.65 16.54 -4.36
CA HIS A 180 18.17 17.78 -4.95
C HIS A 180 17.25 18.33 -6.06
N THR A 181 15.96 18.00 -6.02
CA THR A 181 14.97 18.42 -7.01
C THR A 181 13.68 18.79 -6.31
N ASP A 182 12.96 19.75 -6.90
CA ASP A 182 11.62 20.14 -6.46
C ASP A 182 10.50 19.50 -7.30
N ASP A 183 10.86 18.71 -8.32
CA ASP A 183 9.89 17.96 -9.12
C ASP A 183 9.37 16.74 -8.34
N ASP A 184 8.14 16.85 -7.84
CA ASP A 184 7.48 15.80 -7.06
C ASP A 184 7.37 14.47 -7.83
N GLY A 185 7.25 14.49 -9.16
CA GLY A 185 7.21 13.28 -9.98
C GLY A 185 8.56 12.55 -9.99
N GLU A 186 9.66 13.30 -10.05
CA GLU A 186 11.02 12.74 -9.96
C GLU A 186 11.33 12.24 -8.54
N ILE A 187 10.88 12.96 -7.51
CA ILE A 187 10.99 12.52 -6.11
C ILE A 187 10.32 11.14 -5.95
N TRP A 188 9.09 10.97 -6.45
CA TRP A 188 8.36 9.72 -6.33
C TRP A 188 8.99 8.55 -7.10
N LYS A 189 9.63 8.81 -8.25
CA LYS A 189 10.42 7.78 -8.96
C LYS A 189 11.58 7.30 -8.09
N ARG A 190 12.30 8.21 -7.43
CA ARG A 190 13.43 7.86 -6.56
C ARG A 190 12.97 7.14 -5.30
N ILE A 191 11.85 7.55 -4.71
CA ILE A 191 11.22 6.83 -3.59
C ILE A 191 10.91 5.38 -3.99
N ALA A 192 10.36 5.14 -5.18
CA ALA A 192 10.01 3.79 -5.63
C ALA A 192 11.23 2.86 -5.79
N THR A 193 12.43 3.41 -6.02
CA THR A 193 13.67 2.63 -6.19
C THR A 193 14.43 2.35 -4.89
N ASN A 194 14.03 2.97 -3.77
CA ASN A 194 14.70 2.79 -2.48
C ASN A 194 13.72 2.22 -1.46
N ASP A 195 13.93 0.98 -1.02
CA ASP A 195 12.98 0.26 -0.15
C ASP A 195 12.70 0.97 1.17
N ARG A 196 13.69 1.67 1.75
CA ARG A 196 13.50 2.44 2.99
C ARG A 196 12.57 3.63 2.76
N HIS A 197 12.79 4.38 1.67
CA HIS A 197 11.96 5.54 1.33
C HIS A 197 10.56 5.10 0.92
N LYS A 198 10.47 4.04 0.11
CA LYS A 198 9.23 3.39 -0.28
C LYS A 198 8.44 2.95 0.96
N ARG A 199 9.09 2.29 1.92
CA ARG A 199 8.46 1.86 3.18
C ARG A 199 7.81 3.02 3.93
N PHE A 200 8.53 4.13 4.12
CA PHE A 200 7.97 5.29 4.83
C PHE A 200 6.77 5.88 4.09
N ALA A 201 6.93 6.18 2.79
CA ALA A 201 5.88 6.81 2.00
C ALA A 201 4.64 5.91 1.86
N TYR A 202 4.84 4.60 1.65
CA TYR A 202 3.76 3.62 1.53
C TYR A 202 3.08 3.36 2.86
N ASN A 203 3.78 3.48 4.01
CA ASN A 203 3.14 3.37 5.33
C ASN A 203 2.02 4.40 5.48
N ILE A 204 2.27 5.65 5.08
CA ILE A 204 1.25 6.71 5.14
C ILE A 204 0.11 6.41 4.17
N LEU A 205 0.42 6.05 2.92
CA LEU A 205 -0.60 5.75 1.91
C LEU A 205 -1.47 4.55 2.30
N ILE A 206 -0.88 3.48 2.83
CA ILE A 206 -1.61 2.28 3.28
C ILE A 206 -2.49 2.62 4.47
N ARG A 207 -2.01 3.42 5.44
CA ARG A 207 -2.85 3.90 6.56
C ARG A 207 -4.07 4.69 6.08
N ILE A 208 -3.90 5.55 5.07
CA ILE A 208 -5.02 6.25 4.44
C ILE A 208 -5.94 5.25 3.75
N LEU A 209 -5.38 4.33 2.96
CA LEU A 209 -6.13 3.36 2.18
C LEU A 209 -6.98 2.45 3.06
N LEU A 210 -6.43 1.91 4.15
CA LEU A 210 -7.15 1.02 5.07
C LEU A 210 -8.34 1.70 5.77
N LYS A 211 -8.45 3.03 5.75
CA LYS A 211 -9.66 3.72 6.22
C LYS A 211 -10.86 3.54 5.30
N PHE A 212 -10.63 3.04 4.09
CA PHE A 212 -11.65 2.69 3.11
C PHE A 212 -12.06 1.22 3.18
N GLU A 213 -11.74 0.49 4.25
CA GLU A 213 -12.27 -0.87 4.49
C GLU A 213 -13.81 -0.87 4.43
N ASP A 214 -14.49 0.07 5.10
CA ASP A 214 -15.89 0.42 4.80
C ASP A 214 -15.92 1.46 3.68
N PHE A 215 -15.79 0.96 2.45
CA PHE A 215 -15.56 1.79 1.28
C PHE A 215 -16.64 2.86 1.05
N GLU A 216 -17.93 2.49 1.15
CA GLU A 216 -19.04 3.41 0.88
C GLU A 216 -19.17 4.51 1.95
N TRP A 217 -18.98 4.16 3.22
CA TRP A 217 -18.99 5.16 4.29
C TRP A 217 -17.78 6.09 4.18
N ALA A 218 -16.58 5.52 4.02
CA ALA A 218 -15.32 6.28 3.97
C ALA A 218 -15.26 7.23 2.77
N ARG A 219 -15.70 6.76 1.58
CA ARG A 219 -15.83 7.59 0.38
C ARG A 219 -16.74 8.79 0.61
N ARG A 220 -17.94 8.58 1.14
CA ARG A 220 -18.88 9.68 1.42
C ARG A 220 -18.30 10.67 2.40
N ASN A 221 -17.68 10.18 3.48
CA ASN A 221 -17.03 11.03 4.47
C ASN A 221 -15.87 11.84 3.86
N PHE A 222 -15.02 11.20 3.04
CA PHE A 222 -13.93 11.87 2.34
C PHE A 222 -14.43 12.99 1.43
N ILE A 223 -15.41 12.70 0.57
CA ILE A 223 -16.01 13.69 -0.33
C ILE A 223 -16.60 14.85 0.48
N ASN A 224 -17.34 14.57 1.55
CA ASN A 224 -17.94 15.60 2.40
C ASN A 224 -16.87 16.50 3.06
N ILE A 225 -15.78 15.93 3.56
CA ILE A 225 -14.68 16.72 4.15
C ILE A 225 -14.08 17.65 3.10
N LEU A 226 -13.79 17.11 1.91
CA LEU A 226 -13.18 17.91 0.85
C LEU A 226 -14.12 19.02 0.36
N THR A 227 -15.38 18.68 0.06
CA THR A 227 -16.40 19.66 -0.38
C THR A 227 -16.59 20.78 0.64
N ASN A 228 -16.67 20.45 1.94
CA ASN A 228 -16.83 21.47 2.98
C ASN A 228 -15.72 22.54 2.97
N VAL A 229 -14.50 22.17 2.57
CA VAL A 229 -13.38 23.10 2.49
C VAL A 229 -13.34 23.79 1.13
N THR A 230 -13.46 23.04 0.04
CA THR A 230 -13.33 23.58 -1.33
C THR A 230 -14.51 24.47 -1.72
N GLU A 231 -15.73 24.14 -1.30
CA GLU A 231 -16.92 24.95 -1.59
C GLU A 231 -16.82 26.31 -0.89
N ARG A 232 -16.35 26.33 0.37
CA ARG A 232 -16.18 27.57 1.12
C ARG A 232 -15.05 28.46 0.60
N THR A 233 -14.00 27.86 0.05
CA THR A 233 -12.78 28.58 -0.36
C THR A 233 -12.77 28.98 -1.82
N SER A 234 -13.33 28.17 -2.72
CA SER A 234 -13.33 28.42 -4.17
C SER A 234 -14.68 28.20 -4.85
N GLY A 235 -15.73 27.82 -4.12
CA GLY A 235 -17.03 27.45 -4.71
C GLY A 235 -17.00 26.10 -5.44
N PHE A 236 -15.88 25.37 -5.36
CA PHE A 236 -15.74 24.07 -6.02
C PHE A 236 -16.39 22.95 -5.20
N VAL A 237 -17.30 22.21 -5.82
CA VAL A 237 -17.92 21.04 -5.23
C VAL A 237 -17.12 19.79 -5.60
N PHE A 238 -16.60 19.09 -4.59
CA PHE A 238 -15.90 17.82 -4.79
C PHE A 238 -16.95 16.72 -4.99
N GLU A 239 -16.85 15.95 -6.07
CA GLU A 239 -17.88 15.00 -6.53
C GLU A 239 -17.30 13.60 -6.69
N ASP A 240 -18.15 12.62 -6.98
CA ASP A 240 -17.77 11.24 -7.26
C ASP A 240 -16.68 11.09 -8.34
N LYS A 241 -16.81 11.82 -9.45
CA LYS A 241 -15.79 11.81 -10.53
C LYS A 241 -14.43 12.32 -10.03
N HIS A 242 -14.44 13.34 -9.17
CA HIS A 242 -13.25 13.91 -8.56
C HIS A 242 -12.59 12.91 -7.60
N PHE A 243 -13.41 12.25 -6.78
CA PHE A 243 -12.95 11.17 -5.92
C PHE A 243 -12.25 10.06 -6.71
N GLN A 244 -12.85 9.57 -7.81
CA GLN A 244 -12.27 8.49 -8.62
C GLN A 244 -10.87 8.82 -9.14
N VAL A 245 -10.68 10.03 -9.67
CA VAL A 245 -9.40 10.45 -10.23
C VAL A 245 -8.35 10.58 -9.13
N LEU A 246 -8.69 11.27 -8.02
CA LEU A 246 -7.78 11.45 -6.90
C LEU A 246 -7.39 10.12 -6.23
N PHE A 247 -8.38 9.27 -5.96
CA PHE A 247 -8.17 7.96 -5.35
C PHE A 247 -7.31 7.05 -6.23
N SER A 248 -7.52 7.10 -7.56
CA SER A 248 -6.69 6.35 -8.51
C SER A 248 -5.25 6.85 -8.51
N ALA A 249 -5.03 8.17 -8.52
CA ALA A 249 -3.68 8.76 -8.49
C ALA A 249 -2.91 8.40 -7.20
N LEU A 250 -3.61 8.36 -6.07
CA LEU A 250 -3.03 7.99 -4.78
C LEU A 250 -2.61 6.52 -4.72
N PHE A 251 -3.47 5.60 -5.17
CA PHE A 251 -3.35 4.17 -4.80
C PHE A 251 -3.10 3.20 -5.95
N SER A 252 -3.05 3.65 -7.22
CA SER A 252 -2.87 2.76 -8.38
C SER A 252 -1.66 1.83 -8.26
N ASP A 253 -0.54 2.34 -7.75
CA ASP A 253 0.70 1.56 -7.66
C ASP A 253 0.64 0.51 -6.55
N ILE A 254 -0.08 0.80 -5.46
CA ILE A 254 -0.34 -0.16 -4.38
C ILE A 254 -1.26 -1.27 -4.92
N PHE A 255 -2.31 -0.91 -5.66
CA PHE A 255 -3.18 -1.91 -6.29
C PHE A 255 -2.45 -2.75 -7.35
N ARG A 256 -1.46 -2.18 -8.05
CA ARG A 256 -0.62 -2.92 -8.99
C ARG A 256 0.34 -3.86 -8.26
N ALA A 257 0.87 -3.46 -7.10
CA ALA A 257 1.74 -4.30 -6.29
C ALA A 257 1.04 -5.58 -5.80
N LEU A 258 -0.28 -5.56 -5.62
CA LEU A 258 -1.05 -6.77 -5.28
C LEU A 258 -1.10 -7.84 -6.38
N TRP A 259 -0.72 -7.52 -7.62
CA TRP A 259 -0.66 -8.50 -8.71
C TRP A 259 0.67 -9.26 -8.77
N ASP A 260 1.64 -8.82 -7.99
CA ASP A 260 2.94 -9.46 -7.84
C ASP A 260 2.96 -10.16 -6.48
N ASP A 261 3.09 -11.48 -6.47
CA ASP A 261 3.05 -12.28 -5.25
C ASP A 261 4.17 -11.88 -4.27
N GLU A 262 5.35 -11.49 -4.77
CA GLU A 262 6.47 -11.05 -3.95
C GLU A 262 6.17 -9.70 -3.30
N GLU A 263 5.66 -8.74 -4.06
CA GLU A 263 5.30 -7.41 -3.52
C GLU A 263 4.08 -7.50 -2.59
N SER A 264 3.13 -8.38 -2.87
CA SER A 264 1.99 -8.67 -1.98
C SER A 264 2.46 -9.24 -0.64
N MET A 265 3.34 -10.25 -0.66
CA MET A 265 3.96 -10.79 0.56
C MET A 265 4.76 -9.74 1.32
N LYS A 266 5.48 -8.85 0.63
CA LYS A 266 6.18 -7.72 1.27
C LYS A 266 5.21 -6.77 1.97
N LEU A 267 4.04 -6.51 1.40
CA LEU A 267 3.02 -5.67 2.05
C LEU A 267 2.58 -6.29 3.39
N ASP A 268 2.29 -7.60 3.41
CA ASP A 268 1.92 -8.28 4.65
C ASP A 268 3.06 -8.31 5.67
N PHE A 269 4.29 -8.56 5.22
CA PHE A 269 5.46 -8.53 6.10
C PHE A 269 5.68 -7.13 6.71
N MET A 270 5.50 -6.08 5.93
CA MET A 270 5.81 -4.70 6.35
C MET A 270 4.72 -4.06 7.20
N PHE A 271 3.45 -4.43 6.96
CA PHE A 271 2.27 -3.75 7.51
C PHE A 271 1.36 -4.66 8.35
N GLY A 272 1.71 -5.95 8.45
CA GLY A 272 1.00 -6.95 9.23
C GLY A 272 0.21 -7.92 8.35
N GLU A 273 0.07 -9.16 8.82
CA GLU A 273 -0.63 -10.23 8.13
C GLU A 273 -2.05 -9.82 7.69
N GLY A 274 -2.44 -10.21 6.48
CA GLY A 274 -3.74 -9.91 5.88
C GLY A 274 -3.93 -8.44 5.46
N THR A 275 -2.86 -7.64 5.38
CA THR A 275 -2.92 -6.28 4.82
C THR A 275 -3.20 -6.33 3.32
N SER A 276 -2.55 -7.24 2.60
CA SER A 276 -2.76 -7.47 1.17
C SER A 276 -4.23 -7.78 0.87
N ASP A 277 -4.83 -8.73 1.59
CA ASP A 277 -6.24 -9.13 1.47
C ASP A 277 -7.21 -7.96 1.72
N ARG A 278 -6.93 -7.13 2.74
CA ARG A 278 -7.75 -5.94 3.04
C ARG A 278 -7.67 -4.92 1.91
N ILE A 279 -6.48 -4.65 1.40
CA ILE A 279 -6.28 -3.76 0.25
C ILE A 279 -6.98 -4.32 -0.99
N ASP A 280 -6.94 -5.64 -1.20
CA ASP A 280 -7.60 -6.32 -2.32
C ASP A 280 -9.13 -6.13 -2.27
N GLY A 281 -9.73 -6.28 -1.07
CA GLY A 281 -11.15 -5.99 -0.84
C GLY A 281 -11.53 -4.55 -1.16
N ILE A 282 -10.71 -3.58 -0.75
CA ILE A 282 -10.93 -2.15 -1.04
C ILE A 282 -10.82 -1.88 -2.55
N ARG A 283 -9.83 -2.48 -3.22
CA ARG A 283 -9.65 -2.38 -4.68
C ARG A 283 -10.89 -2.90 -5.42
N ASP A 284 -11.43 -4.03 -4.99
CA ASP A 284 -12.59 -4.63 -5.63
C ASP A 284 -13.86 -3.81 -5.41
N ALA A 285 -14.06 -3.27 -4.19
CA ALA A 285 -15.13 -2.30 -3.92
C ALA A 285 -15.00 -1.05 -4.81
N PHE A 286 -13.78 -0.51 -4.95
CA PHE A 286 -13.51 0.64 -5.81
C PHE A 286 -13.81 0.35 -7.29
N LYS A 287 -13.47 -0.85 -7.80
CA LYS A 287 -13.79 -1.26 -9.17
C LYS A 287 -15.30 -1.30 -9.42
N VAL A 288 -16.06 -1.92 -8.51
CA VAL A 288 -17.54 -1.98 -8.60
C VAL A 288 -18.12 -0.56 -8.60
N TYR A 289 -17.64 0.30 -7.70
CA TYR A 289 -18.06 1.69 -7.64
C TYR A 289 -17.79 2.46 -8.94
N LYS A 290 -16.60 2.34 -9.54
CA LYS A 290 -16.29 2.98 -10.83
C LYS A 290 -17.23 2.53 -11.94
N GLU A 291 -17.55 1.24 -12.00
CA GLU A 291 -18.46 0.71 -13.00
C GLU A 291 -19.88 1.25 -12.83
N LEU A 292 -20.39 1.29 -11.60
CA LEU A 292 -21.72 1.85 -11.30
C LEU A 292 -21.82 3.34 -11.65
N GLU A 293 -20.80 4.14 -11.34
CA GLU A 293 -20.78 5.56 -11.69
C GLU A 293 -20.68 5.78 -13.21
N ASN A 294 -19.90 4.96 -13.93
CA ASN A 294 -19.85 5.00 -15.39
C ASN A 294 -21.21 4.67 -16.01
N GLN A 295 -21.93 3.69 -15.47
CA GLN A 295 -23.29 3.35 -15.90
C GLN A 295 -24.27 4.50 -15.64
N ARG A 296 -24.20 5.14 -14.47
CA ARG A 296 -25.01 6.32 -14.14
C ARG A 296 -24.73 7.49 -15.07
N ALA A 297 -23.46 7.76 -15.37
CA ALA A 297 -23.07 8.81 -16.30
C ALA A 297 -23.60 8.56 -17.72
N LYS A 298 -23.51 7.30 -18.20
CA LYS A 298 -24.09 6.90 -19.50
C LYS A 298 -25.61 7.05 -19.53
N ALA A 299 -26.30 6.66 -18.45
CA ALA A 299 -27.75 6.81 -18.35
C ALA A 299 -28.19 8.28 -18.37
N ARG A 300 -27.45 9.18 -17.70
CA ARG A 300 -27.71 10.63 -17.72
C ARG A 300 -27.44 11.29 -19.07
N ALA A 301 -26.53 10.74 -19.88
CA ALA A 301 -26.21 11.27 -21.20
C ALA A 301 -27.20 10.79 -22.29
N ALA A 302 -27.97 9.74 -22.01
CA ALA A 302 -28.91 9.12 -22.94
C ALA A 302 -30.37 9.56 -22.76
N GLY A 303 -30.66 10.34 -21.71
CA GLY A 303 -31.98 10.92 -21.43
C GLY A 303 -31.93 12.44 -21.48
#